data_AF-A0A078KY31-F1
#
_entry.id   AF-A0A078KY31-F1
#
_cell.length_a   1.000
_cell.length_b   1.000
_cell.length_c   1.000
_cell.angle_alpha   90.00
_cell.angle_beta   90.00
_cell.angle_gamma   90.00
#
_symmetry.space_group_name_H-M   'P 1'
#
loop_
_entity.id
_entity.type
_entity.pdbx_description
1 polymer ?
#
loop_
_entity_poly.entity_id
_entity_poly.type
_entity_poly.pdbx_seq_one_letter_code
_entity_poly.pdbx_strand_id
1 'polypeptide(L)'
;MPKKVAFVDIDGCLVENGKLNQALVEQLKAYDEVILFTQRSKFLQVGQVSRPYILAEQVPAKEEIINTPDAVQALSTILGKPIKVSTSVDRFFGNPTEYYESRLKDFEERLKEEASSKGDQVDIASFNLEVRTEVEKIRAALGQDERKSPGDFYPQGKVEQCQELINHLPQLMGTSDFVIDYYDDSQRNLKEVIDTDFPNKPTCMIVSGSYSCPLTKFKEKYGNEADPRDPEIKKQLENDPIAKLNQYIVDRERERQTSKSEYKSKWAEIFTPINSATTKISAAKKAIKILQGDDGEVMTEDEMQALKQGRLKEIIGDEIKTIKDSQEEQQDRSCLWFRN
;
A
#
# COMPACT_ATOMS: atom_id res chain seq x y z
N MET A 1 -16.60 -0.81 -16.42
CA MET A 1 -16.25 -0.86 -14.99
C MET A 1 -15.17 0.18 -14.78
N PRO A 2 -15.23 0.96 -13.69
CA PRO A 2 -14.21 1.96 -13.39
C PRO A 2 -12.84 1.31 -13.26
N LYS A 3 -11.81 1.99 -13.74
CA LYS A 3 -10.42 1.60 -13.52
C LYS A 3 -10.06 1.73 -12.03
N LYS A 4 -9.30 0.79 -11.49
CA LYS A 4 -8.85 0.82 -10.09
C LYS A 4 -7.41 1.31 -10.00
N VAL A 5 -7.20 2.37 -9.24
CA VAL A 5 -5.88 2.97 -9.01
C VAL A 5 -5.53 2.89 -7.53
N ALA A 6 -4.33 2.42 -7.20
CA ALA A 6 -3.81 2.44 -5.84
C ALA A 6 -2.72 3.51 -5.71
N PHE A 7 -2.89 4.41 -4.75
CA PHE A 7 -1.81 5.27 -4.26
C PHE A 7 -1.22 4.61 -3.02
N VAL A 8 0.08 4.37 -3.00
CA VAL A 8 0.69 3.54 -1.95
C VAL A 8 1.93 4.22 -1.37
N ASP A 9 1.89 4.60 -0.10
CA ASP A 9 3.09 5.07 0.58
C ASP A 9 4.15 3.95 0.68
N ILE A 10 5.42 4.32 0.65
CA ILE A 10 6.53 3.37 0.65
C ILE A 10 6.93 3.01 2.07
N ASP A 11 7.19 4.00 2.91
CA ASP A 11 7.93 3.85 4.16
C ASP A 11 6.97 3.47 5.29
N GLY A 12 7.10 2.26 5.84
CA GLY A 12 6.19 1.77 6.89
C GLY A 12 4.84 1.26 6.37
N CYS A 13 4.59 1.38 5.06
CA CYS A 13 3.38 0.89 4.40
C CYS A 13 3.71 -0.24 3.40
N LEU A 14 4.25 0.08 2.21
CA LEU A 14 4.67 -0.95 1.25
C LEU A 14 5.92 -1.71 1.72
N VAL A 15 6.87 -1.01 2.31
CA VAL A 15 8.16 -1.54 2.75
C VAL A 15 8.24 -1.46 4.27
N GLU A 16 8.36 -2.62 4.89
CA GLU A 16 8.56 -2.77 6.33
C GLU A 16 9.80 -3.61 6.59
N ASN A 17 10.71 -3.10 7.43
CA ASN A 17 11.97 -3.77 7.76
C ASN A 17 12.76 -4.22 6.50
N GLY A 18 12.81 -3.32 5.51
CA GLY A 18 13.53 -3.55 4.24
C GLY A 18 12.90 -4.61 3.33
N LYS A 19 11.64 -5.01 3.55
CA LYS A 19 10.96 -6.02 2.74
C LYS A 19 9.57 -5.55 2.33
N LEU A 20 9.09 -6.03 1.18
CA LEU A 20 7.72 -5.78 0.76
C LEU A 20 6.72 -6.42 1.73
N ASN A 21 5.73 -5.63 2.13
CA ASN A 21 4.53 -6.08 2.82
C ASN A 21 3.71 -6.99 1.89
N GLN A 22 3.86 -8.31 2.06
CA GLN A 22 3.24 -9.30 1.17
C GLN A 22 1.71 -9.27 1.21
N ALA A 23 1.12 -8.93 2.37
CA ALA A 23 -0.33 -8.80 2.49
C ALA A 23 -0.86 -7.67 1.62
N LEU A 24 -0.21 -6.50 1.67
CA LEU A 24 -0.56 -5.38 0.79
C LEU A 24 -0.32 -5.73 -0.68
N VAL A 25 0.82 -6.36 -1.02
CA VAL A 25 1.13 -6.78 -2.40
C VAL A 25 0.04 -7.69 -2.98
N GLU A 26 -0.51 -8.64 -2.21
CA GLU A 26 -1.62 -9.49 -2.67
C GLU A 26 -2.91 -8.69 -2.95
N GLN A 27 -3.17 -7.62 -2.21
CA GLN A 27 -4.30 -6.72 -2.48
C GLN A 27 -4.06 -5.90 -3.76
N LEU A 28 -2.83 -5.39 -3.95
CA LEU A 28 -2.45 -4.56 -5.09
C LEU A 28 -2.59 -5.26 -6.46
N LYS A 29 -2.63 -6.60 -6.50
CA LYS A 29 -2.92 -7.38 -7.71
C LYS A 29 -4.29 -7.08 -8.33
N ALA A 30 -5.25 -6.57 -7.55
CA ALA A 30 -6.60 -6.26 -8.03
C ALA A 30 -6.71 -4.90 -8.73
N TYR A 31 -5.64 -4.09 -8.74
CA TYR A 31 -5.66 -2.74 -9.30
C TYR A 31 -5.16 -2.75 -10.75
N ASP A 32 -5.71 -1.86 -11.57
CA ASP A 32 -5.21 -1.61 -12.92
C ASP A 32 -3.87 -0.87 -12.85
N GLU A 33 -3.78 0.15 -12.00
CA GLU A 33 -2.61 1.00 -11.83
C GLU A 33 -2.16 1.07 -10.37
N VAL A 34 -0.85 1.04 -10.14
CA VAL A 34 -0.26 1.21 -8.81
C VAL A 34 0.79 2.30 -8.89
N ILE A 35 0.58 3.36 -8.11
CA ILE A 35 1.45 4.52 -8.04
C ILE A 35 2.02 4.59 -6.62
N LEU A 36 3.34 4.46 -6.49
CA LEU A 36 4.00 4.72 -5.21
C LEU A 36 3.88 6.22 -4.92
N PHE A 37 3.24 6.54 -3.81
CA PHE A 37 2.81 7.89 -3.45
C PHE A 37 3.62 8.37 -2.24
N THR A 38 4.82 8.89 -2.53
CA THR A 38 5.86 9.11 -1.53
C THR A 38 6.23 10.58 -1.40
N GLN A 39 6.87 10.95 -0.29
CA GLN A 39 7.52 12.25 -0.10
C GLN A 39 9.02 12.21 -0.43
N ARG A 40 9.55 11.04 -0.83
CA ARG A 40 10.97 10.88 -1.16
C ARG A 40 11.42 11.82 -2.28
N SER A 41 12.59 12.40 -2.10
CA SER A 41 13.27 13.31 -3.02
C SER A 41 14.78 13.24 -2.80
N LYS A 42 15.61 13.87 -3.65
CA LYS A 42 17.06 13.87 -3.44
C LYS A 42 17.43 14.42 -2.07
N PHE A 43 16.77 15.50 -1.64
CA PHE A 43 17.00 16.12 -0.34
C PHE A 43 16.83 15.15 0.83
N LEU A 44 15.78 14.32 0.83
CA LEU A 44 15.55 13.35 1.90
C LEU A 44 16.43 12.10 1.72
N GLN A 45 16.59 11.65 0.49
CA GLN A 45 17.20 10.36 0.17
C GLN A 45 18.72 10.38 0.28
N VAL A 46 19.38 11.54 0.18
CA VAL A 46 20.83 11.65 0.40
C VAL A 46 21.24 11.08 1.76
N GLY A 47 20.44 11.33 2.81
CA GLY A 47 20.67 10.78 4.15
C GLY A 47 20.08 9.39 4.33
N GLN A 48 18.88 9.12 3.79
CA GLN A 48 18.17 7.87 4.02
C GLN A 48 18.82 6.66 3.31
N VAL A 49 19.29 6.83 2.07
CA VAL A 49 19.92 5.76 1.29
C VAL A 49 21.33 5.44 1.79
N SER A 50 22.08 6.45 2.23
CA SER A 50 23.47 6.28 2.66
C SER A 50 23.60 5.72 4.08
N ARG A 51 22.65 6.05 4.97
CA ARG A 51 22.68 5.67 6.39
C ARG A 51 22.86 4.16 6.64
N PRO A 52 22.15 3.24 5.96
CA PRO A 52 22.33 1.81 6.16
C PRO A 52 23.74 1.29 5.85
N TYR A 53 24.53 2.00 5.04
CA TYR A 53 25.89 1.57 4.67
C TYR A 53 26.98 2.28 5.49
N ILE A 54 26.72 3.51 5.92
CA ILE A 54 27.69 4.33 6.64
C ILE A 54 27.61 4.14 8.15
N LEU A 55 26.38 4.01 8.68
CA LEU A 55 26.11 4.09 10.12
C LEU A 55 25.58 2.79 10.73
N ALA A 56 25.18 1.81 9.93
CA ALA A 56 24.69 0.54 10.47
C ALA A 56 25.86 -0.36 10.88
N GLU A 57 25.67 -1.10 11.99
CA GLU A 57 26.64 -2.11 12.44
C GLU A 57 26.74 -3.30 11.48
N GLN A 58 25.71 -3.50 10.66
CA GLN A 58 25.62 -4.60 9.70
C GLN A 58 25.28 -4.05 8.32
N VAL A 59 26.00 -4.53 7.32
CA VAL A 59 25.71 -4.23 5.92
C VAL A 59 24.33 -4.80 5.56
N PRO A 60 23.48 -4.03 4.87
CA PRO A 60 22.16 -4.50 4.43
C PRO A 60 22.24 -5.81 3.66
N ALA A 61 21.22 -6.65 3.82
CA ALA A 61 21.10 -7.87 3.02
C ALA A 61 20.92 -7.52 1.54
N LYS A 62 21.34 -8.40 0.62
CA LYS A 62 21.27 -8.13 -0.82
C LYS A 62 19.82 -7.92 -1.30
N GLU A 63 18.87 -8.59 -0.66
CA GLU A 63 17.45 -8.53 -0.97
C GLU A 63 16.70 -7.42 -0.22
N GLU A 64 17.42 -6.62 0.57
CA GLU A 64 16.84 -5.52 1.34
C GLU A 64 16.51 -4.34 0.43
N ILE A 65 15.28 -3.82 0.58
CA ILE A 65 14.78 -2.65 -0.13
C ILE A 65 15.23 -1.40 0.61
N ILE A 66 16.16 -0.67 0.01
CA ILE A 66 16.80 0.50 0.63
C ILE A 66 16.30 1.80 -0.01
N ASN A 67 16.17 1.80 -1.33
CA ASN A 67 15.80 2.99 -2.09
C ASN A 67 14.49 2.78 -2.88
N THR A 68 14.03 3.82 -3.55
CA THR A 68 12.78 3.82 -4.34
C THR A 68 12.87 2.88 -5.55
N PRO A 69 13.97 2.85 -6.33
CA PRO A 69 14.18 1.87 -7.39
C PRO A 69 14.04 0.41 -6.95
N ASP A 70 14.57 0.05 -5.78
CA ASP A 70 14.42 -1.31 -5.22
C ASP A 70 12.94 -1.67 -5.01
N ALA A 71 12.17 -0.74 -4.43
CA ALA A 71 10.74 -0.95 -4.18
C ALA A 71 9.96 -1.09 -5.49
N VAL A 72 10.26 -0.23 -6.48
CA VAL A 72 9.68 -0.28 -7.83
C VAL A 72 9.99 -1.62 -8.50
N GLN A 73 11.26 -2.05 -8.50
CA GLN A 73 11.68 -3.30 -9.15
C GLN A 73 11.06 -4.52 -8.49
N ALA A 74 11.08 -4.57 -7.15
CA ALA A 74 10.52 -5.69 -6.39
C ALA A 74 9.00 -5.80 -6.62
N LEU A 75 8.28 -4.67 -6.54
CA LEU A 75 6.84 -4.65 -6.73
C LEU A 75 6.44 -4.95 -8.18
N SER A 76 7.11 -4.32 -9.15
CA SER A 76 6.86 -4.52 -10.58
C SER A 76 7.03 -5.98 -10.99
N THR A 77 8.06 -6.64 -10.46
CA THR A 77 8.36 -8.06 -10.71
C THR A 77 7.22 -8.96 -10.21
N ILE A 78 6.68 -8.70 -9.02
CA ILE A 78 5.60 -9.50 -8.44
C ILE A 78 4.25 -9.24 -9.14
N LEU A 79 3.96 -7.99 -9.47
CA LEU A 79 2.68 -7.61 -10.11
C LEU A 79 2.68 -7.86 -11.63
N GLY A 80 3.84 -8.08 -12.25
CA GLY A 80 3.98 -8.29 -13.69
C GLY A 80 3.59 -7.05 -14.52
N LYS A 81 3.69 -5.85 -13.94
CA LYS A 81 3.34 -4.59 -14.59
C LYS A 81 4.26 -3.44 -14.16
N PRO A 82 4.39 -2.37 -14.98
CA PRO A 82 5.13 -1.19 -14.59
C PRO A 82 4.54 -0.54 -13.33
N ILE A 83 5.39 0.02 -12.49
CA ILE A 83 5.01 0.79 -11.30
C ILE A 83 5.43 2.23 -11.51
N LYS A 84 4.52 3.16 -11.27
CA LYS A 84 4.81 4.59 -11.32
C LYS A 84 5.12 5.11 -9.93
N VAL A 85 5.81 6.24 -9.84
CA VAL A 85 6.13 6.89 -8.57
C VAL A 85 5.74 8.35 -8.67
N SER A 86 4.87 8.83 -7.79
CA SER A 86 4.62 10.25 -7.60
C SER A 86 5.30 10.73 -6.32
N THR A 87 5.95 11.88 -6.40
CA THR A 87 6.64 12.52 -5.29
C THR A 87 6.01 13.85 -4.93
N SER A 88 6.19 14.30 -3.68
CA SER A 88 5.69 15.62 -3.24
C SER A 88 6.31 16.81 -3.99
N VAL A 89 7.35 16.57 -4.79
CA VAL A 89 8.04 17.60 -5.58
C VAL A 89 7.72 17.57 -7.07
N ASP A 90 6.86 16.64 -7.54
CA ASP A 90 6.57 16.46 -8.97
C ASP A 90 6.24 17.79 -9.69
N ARG A 91 5.39 18.64 -9.09
CA ARG A 91 4.99 19.94 -9.64
C ARG A 91 6.12 20.91 -9.98
N PHE A 92 7.29 20.74 -9.38
CA PHE A 92 8.45 21.59 -9.66
C PHE A 92 9.30 21.04 -10.80
N PHE A 93 9.01 19.83 -11.28
CA PHE A 93 9.85 19.10 -12.22
C PHE A 93 9.12 18.54 -13.43
N GLY A 94 7.79 18.66 -13.52
CA GLY A 94 7.03 18.29 -14.71
C GLY A 94 5.62 17.83 -14.38
N ASN A 95 5.12 16.89 -15.17
CA ASN A 95 3.86 16.22 -14.86
C ASN A 95 4.03 15.29 -13.64
N PRO A 96 2.93 14.96 -12.93
CA PRO A 96 2.94 13.94 -11.90
C PRO A 96 3.60 12.66 -12.42
N THR A 97 4.49 12.09 -11.62
CA THR A 97 5.33 10.90 -11.90
C THR A 97 6.61 11.10 -12.73
N GLU A 98 6.85 12.26 -13.34
CA GLU A 98 8.04 12.47 -14.18
C GLU A 98 9.34 12.69 -13.38
N TYR A 99 9.24 13.23 -12.16
CA TYR A 99 10.42 13.53 -11.34
C TYR A 99 11.20 12.25 -10.98
N TYR A 100 10.50 11.15 -10.70
CA TYR A 100 11.15 9.88 -10.39
C TYR A 100 12.06 9.42 -11.53
N GLU A 101 11.49 9.31 -12.74
CA GLU A 101 12.21 8.82 -13.91
C GLU A 101 13.32 9.77 -14.37
N SER A 102 13.09 11.07 -14.29
CA SER A 102 14.03 12.06 -14.84
C SER A 102 15.10 12.55 -13.86
N ARG A 103 14.91 12.37 -12.55
CA ARG A 103 15.78 12.96 -11.51
C ARG A 103 16.12 12.02 -10.37
N LEU A 104 15.13 11.36 -9.76
CA LEU A 104 15.32 10.65 -8.49
C LEU A 104 15.99 9.28 -8.68
N LYS A 105 15.55 8.51 -9.67
CA LYS A 105 15.99 7.13 -9.90
C LYS A 105 17.51 7.03 -10.05
N ASP A 106 18.07 7.71 -11.04
CA ASP A 106 19.52 7.71 -11.30
C ASP A 106 20.34 8.27 -10.13
N PHE A 107 19.76 9.17 -9.33
CA PHE A 107 20.41 9.70 -8.13
C PHE A 107 20.50 8.63 -7.02
N GLU A 108 19.38 7.98 -6.70
CA GLU A 108 19.32 6.96 -5.66
C GLU A 108 20.10 5.69 -6.04
N GLU A 109 20.11 5.29 -7.31
CA GLU A 109 20.91 4.14 -7.79
C GLU A 109 22.40 4.40 -7.62
N ARG A 110 22.91 5.56 -8.10
CA ARG A 110 24.32 5.94 -7.92
C ARG A 110 24.70 6.09 -6.46
N LEU A 111 23.83 6.69 -5.65
CA LEU A 111 24.10 6.88 -4.23
C LEU A 111 24.17 5.53 -3.51
N LYS A 112 23.24 4.62 -3.79
CA LYS A 112 23.25 3.26 -3.23
C LYS A 112 24.50 2.49 -3.66
N GLU A 113 24.86 2.55 -4.94
CA GLU A 113 26.08 1.89 -5.46
C GLU A 113 27.33 2.42 -4.76
N GLU A 114 27.47 3.74 -4.68
CA GLU A 114 28.63 4.36 -4.04
C GLU A 114 28.67 4.06 -2.53
N ALA A 115 27.52 4.13 -1.85
CA ALA A 115 27.41 3.80 -0.43
C ALA A 115 27.73 2.34 -0.13
N SER A 116 27.21 1.42 -0.94
CA SER A 116 27.46 -0.02 -0.77
C SER A 116 28.91 -0.41 -1.04
N SER A 117 29.60 0.30 -1.94
CA SER A 117 30.98 -0.01 -2.34
C SER A 117 32.04 0.66 -1.46
N LYS A 118 31.78 1.90 -0.99
CA LYS A 118 32.76 2.70 -0.25
C LYS A 118 32.48 2.84 1.24
N GLY A 119 31.28 2.49 1.71
CA GLY A 119 30.92 2.61 3.13
C GLY A 119 31.12 4.03 3.66
N ASP A 120 31.92 4.19 4.71
CA ASP A 120 32.23 5.48 5.33
C ASP A 120 33.07 6.43 4.45
N GLN A 121 33.60 5.95 3.33
CA GLN A 121 34.42 6.73 2.38
C GLN A 121 33.63 7.33 1.20
N VAL A 122 32.29 7.32 1.25
CA VAL A 122 31.45 7.89 0.19
C VAL A 122 31.73 9.38 0.01
N ASP A 123 31.89 9.82 -1.23
CA ASP A 123 31.92 11.24 -1.55
C ASP A 123 30.51 11.83 -1.64
N ILE A 124 29.96 12.19 -0.48
CA ILE A 124 28.63 12.81 -0.37
C ILE A 124 28.63 14.23 -0.98
N ALA A 125 29.78 14.86 -1.25
CA ALA A 125 29.83 16.24 -1.72
C ALA A 125 29.18 16.40 -3.11
N SER A 126 29.39 15.44 -4.01
CA SER A 126 28.79 15.41 -5.34
C SER A 126 27.25 15.32 -5.28
N PHE A 127 26.71 14.42 -4.46
CA PHE A 127 25.27 14.27 -4.23
C PHE A 127 24.67 15.51 -3.56
N ASN A 128 25.37 16.11 -2.60
CA ASN A 128 24.94 17.35 -1.95
C ASN A 128 24.83 18.53 -2.93
N LEU A 129 25.65 18.58 -3.98
CA LEU A 129 25.53 19.60 -5.02
C LEU A 129 24.24 19.43 -5.84
N GLU A 130 23.88 18.21 -6.17
CA GLU A 130 22.61 17.91 -6.84
C GLU A 130 21.41 18.26 -5.95
N VAL A 131 21.48 17.91 -4.67
CA VAL A 131 20.46 18.27 -3.67
C VAL A 131 20.30 19.79 -3.57
N ARG A 132 21.40 20.55 -3.49
CA ARG A 132 21.34 22.02 -3.48
C ARG A 132 20.66 22.58 -4.73
N THR A 133 20.99 22.04 -5.90
CA THR A 133 20.39 22.47 -7.17
C THR A 133 18.87 22.27 -7.18
N GLU A 134 18.41 21.11 -6.69
CA GLU A 134 16.98 20.83 -6.53
C GLU A 134 16.30 21.76 -5.53
N VAL A 135 16.89 21.91 -4.35
CA VAL A 135 16.38 22.77 -3.28
C VAL A 135 16.23 24.21 -3.75
N GLU A 136 17.21 24.76 -4.47
CA GLU A 136 17.15 26.14 -4.97
C GLU A 136 16.07 26.31 -6.04
N LYS A 137 15.84 25.30 -6.89
CA LYS A 137 14.73 25.34 -7.85
C LYS A 137 13.37 25.39 -7.15
N ILE A 138 13.18 24.55 -6.13
CA ILE A 138 11.94 24.52 -5.32
C ILE A 138 11.79 25.84 -4.56
N ARG A 139 12.87 26.34 -3.95
CA ARG A 139 12.90 27.62 -3.23
C ARG A 139 12.44 28.77 -4.13
N ALA A 140 13.01 28.87 -5.32
CA ALA A 140 12.66 29.89 -6.30
C ALA A 140 11.19 29.78 -6.74
N ALA A 141 10.71 28.56 -7.02
CA ALA A 141 9.32 28.33 -7.42
C ALA A 141 8.30 28.67 -6.31
N LEU A 142 8.69 28.49 -5.04
CA LEU A 142 7.86 28.83 -3.87
C LEU A 142 8.06 30.26 -3.36
N GLY A 143 8.94 31.06 -3.98
CA GLY A 143 9.24 32.43 -3.56
C GLY A 143 9.77 32.53 -2.13
N GLN A 144 10.57 31.55 -1.67
CA GLN A 144 11.05 31.49 -0.29
C GLN A 144 12.35 32.26 -0.08
N ASP A 145 12.53 32.82 1.11
CA ASP A 145 13.77 33.50 1.53
C ASP A 145 14.96 32.53 1.53
N GLU A 146 16.10 32.94 0.96
CA GLU A 146 17.36 32.17 0.88
C GLU A 146 17.88 31.69 2.25
N ARG A 147 17.54 32.39 3.33
CA ARG A 147 17.96 32.07 4.70
C ARG A 147 17.13 30.95 5.32
N LYS A 148 15.96 30.62 4.78
CA LYS A 148 15.13 29.52 5.30
C LYS A 148 15.82 28.19 5.05
N SER A 149 15.75 27.30 6.05
CA SER A 149 16.25 25.95 5.88
C SER A 149 15.33 25.19 4.92
N PRO A 150 15.84 24.23 4.12
CA PRO A 150 14.99 23.45 3.21
C PRO A 150 13.83 22.77 3.94
N GLY A 151 14.05 22.26 5.16
CA GLY A 151 13.02 21.62 5.97
C GLY A 151 11.80 22.50 6.28
N ASP A 152 11.92 23.83 6.21
CA ASP A 152 10.83 24.77 6.51
C ASP A 152 9.87 25.00 5.34
N PHE A 153 10.30 24.69 4.11
CA PHE A 153 9.50 24.96 2.91
C PHE A 153 9.40 23.77 1.95
N TYR A 154 10.18 22.71 2.18
CA TYR A 154 10.13 21.53 1.34
C TYR A 154 8.71 20.95 1.36
N PRO A 155 8.13 20.57 0.21
CA PRO A 155 6.78 20.04 0.15
C PRO A 155 6.60 18.78 0.99
N GLN A 156 5.73 18.87 1.99
CA GLN A 156 5.37 17.77 2.88
C GLN A 156 3.87 17.46 2.87
N GLY A 157 3.02 18.36 2.37
CA GLY A 157 1.57 18.13 2.31
C GLY A 157 1.20 17.03 1.33
N LYS A 158 0.35 16.09 1.75
CA LYS A 158 -0.19 15.04 0.86
C LYS A 158 -1.34 15.56 0.00
N VAL A 159 -2.00 16.64 0.42
CA VAL A 159 -3.16 17.23 -0.26
C VAL A 159 -2.80 17.73 -1.65
N GLU A 160 -1.77 18.58 -1.77
CA GLU A 160 -1.37 19.17 -3.04
C GLU A 160 -0.89 18.09 -4.02
N GLN A 161 -0.08 17.15 -3.53
CA GLN A 161 0.41 16.02 -4.31
C GLN A 161 -0.76 15.16 -4.83
N CYS A 162 -1.75 14.89 -3.96
CA CYS A 162 -2.92 14.09 -4.31
C CYS A 162 -3.77 14.82 -5.34
N GLN A 163 -4.01 16.12 -5.16
CA GLN A 163 -4.79 16.95 -6.06
C GLN A 163 -4.20 16.95 -7.49
N GLU A 164 -2.89 17.17 -7.58
CA GLU A 164 -2.18 17.21 -8.86
C GLU A 164 -2.22 15.85 -9.56
N LEU A 165 -1.99 14.76 -8.81
CA LEU A 165 -2.05 13.42 -9.36
C LEU A 165 -3.46 13.05 -9.82
N ILE A 166 -4.51 13.35 -9.04
CA ILE A 166 -5.92 13.13 -9.41
C ILE A 166 -6.27 13.87 -10.70
N ASN A 167 -5.80 15.12 -10.84
CA ASN A 167 -6.04 15.91 -12.05
C ASN A 167 -5.32 15.34 -13.28
N HIS A 168 -4.20 14.65 -13.10
CA HIS A 168 -3.43 14.03 -14.17
C HIS A 168 -3.88 12.60 -14.50
N LEU A 169 -4.54 11.90 -13.57
CA LEU A 169 -5.01 10.53 -13.76
C LEU A 169 -5.83 10.29 -15.04
N PRO A 170 -6.74 11.18 -15.48
CA PRO A 170 -7.47 10.97 -16.73
C PRO A 170 -6.57 10.80 -17.95
N GLN A 171 -5.46 11.54 -18.00
CA GLN A 171 -4.48 11.46 -19.08
C GLN A 171 -3.66 10.17 -18.98
N LEU A 172 -3.26 9.81 -17.76
CA LEU A 172 -2.47 8.61 -17.47
C LEU A 172 -3.26 7.31 -17.71
N MET A 173 -4.55 7.32 -17.38
CA MET A 173 -5.44 6.16 -17.49
C MET A 173 -6.18 6.08 -18.83
N GLY A 174 -6.20 7.18 -19.59
CA GLY A 174 -7.01 7.31 -20.81
C GLY A 174 -8.52 7.31 -20.55
N THR A 175 -8.96 7.56 -19.31
CA THR A 175 -10.36 7.59 -18.89
C THR A 175 -10.53 8.42 -17.63
N SER A 176 -11.68 9.09 -17.48
CA SER A 176 -12.09 9.76 -16.25
C SER A 176 -12.86 8.84 -15.28
N ASP A 177 -13.21 7.63 -15.72
CA ASP A 177 -13.94 6.63 -14.92
C ASP A 177 -12.96 5.76 -14.14
N PHE A 178 -12.60 6.20 -12.93
CA PHE A 178 -11.70 5.49 -12.04
C PHE A 178 -12.08 5.67 -10.56
N VAL A 179 -11.65 4.70 -9.75
CA VAL A 179 -11.70 4.74 -8.29
C VAL A 179 -10.28 4.67 -7.74
N ILE A 180 -10.05 5.34 -6.60
CA ILE A 180 -8.74 5.46 -5.98
C ILE A 180 -8.80 4.92 -4.56
N ASP A 181 -7.87 4.04 -4.22
CA ASP A 181 -7.59 3.69 -2.83
C ASP A 181 -6.20 4.21 -2.47
N TYR A 182 -6.09 4.93 -1.35
CA TYR A 182 -4.85 5.49 -0.84
C TYR A 182 -4.42 4.75 0.43
N TYR A 183 -3.30 4.04 0.35
CA TYR A 183 -2.70 3.26 1.42
C TYR A 183 -1.55 4.03 2.08
N ASP A 184 -1.63 4.21 3.39
CA ASP A 184 -0.59 4.83 4.22
C ASP A 184 -0.68 4.27 5.65
N ASP A 185 0.44 4.22 6.36
CA ASP A 185 0.48 3.85 7.78
C ASP A 185 0.37 5.08 8.70
N SER A 186 0.42 6.29 8.15
CA SER A 186 0.20 7.56 8.87
C SER A 186 -1.26 7.97 8.84
N GLN A 187 -1.91 7.89 10.01
CA GLN A 187 -3.28 8.40 10.19
C GLN A 187 -3.41 9.89 9.82
N ARG A 188 -2.36 10.67 10.09
CA ARG A 188 -2.30 12.10 9.75
C ARG A 188 -2.35 12.32 8.24
N ASN A 189 -1.53 11.60 7.47
CA ASN A 189 -1.48 11.72 6.01
C ASN A 189 -2.84 11.39 5.39
N LEU A 190 -3.48 10.31 5.86
CA LEU A 190 -4.81 9.92 5.40
C LEU A 190 -5.88 10.95 5.76
N LYS A 191 -5.79 11.54 6.95
CA LYS A 191 -6.74 12.57 7.41
C LYS A 191 -6.63 13.85 6.57
N GLU A 192 -5.42 14.29 6.23
CA GLU A 192 -5.20 15.45 5.35
C GLU A 192 -5.94 15.27 4.00
N VAL A 193 -5.91 14.06 3.43
CA VAL A 193 -6.61 13.74 2.18
C VAL A 193 -8.12 13.58 2.40
N ILE A 194 -8.57 12.90 3.47
CA ILE A 194 -10.01 12.74 3.76
C ILE A 194 -10.69 14.08 4.04
N ASP A 195 -10.04 15.01 4.71
CA ASP A 195 -10.66 16.29 5.09
C ASP A 195 -10.76 17.27 3.90
N THR A 196 -10.12 16.92 2.77
CA THR A 196 -10.17 17.69 1.53
C THR A 196 -11.27 17.17 0.60
N ASP A 197 -11.92 18.08 -0.13
CA ASP A 197 -12.93 17.75 -1.14
C ASP A 197 -12.26 17.61 -2.52
N PHE A 198 -12.16 16.37 -3.01
CA PHE A 198 -11.59 16.05 -4.31
C PHE A 198 -12.69 15.56 -5.26
N PRO A 199 -12.62 15.86 -6.58
CA PRO A 199 -13.57 15.35 -7.56
C PRO A 199 -13.71 13.82 -7.55
N ASN A 200 -12.59 13.11 -7.38
CA ASN A 200 -12.52 11.66 -7.23
C ASN A 200 -11.83 11.34 -5.91
N LYS A 201 -12.57 11.49 -4.81
CA LYS A 201 -12.04 11.34 -3.45
C LYS A 201 -11.53 9.91 -3.20
N PRO A 202 -10.25 9.74 -2.79
CA PRO A 202 -9.72 8.42 -2.49
C PRO A 202 -10.38 7.78 -1.26
N THR A 203 -10.59 6.46 -1.31
CA THR A 203 -10.80 5.67 -0.09
C THR A 203 -9.45 5.57 0.63
N CYS A 204 -9.35 6.18 1.81
CA CYS A 204 -8.10 6.12 2.57
C CYS A 204 -8.05 4.87 3.45
N MET A 205 -7.02 4.06 3.23
CA MET A 205 -6.79 2.75 3.83
C MET A 205 -5.60 2.85 4.78
N ILE A 206 -5.83 2.58 6.06
CA ILE A 206 -4.75 2.49 7.05
C ILE A 206 -4.04 1.14 6.90
N VAL A 207 -2.71 1.13 6.95
CA VAL A 207 -1.90 -0.09 6.86
C VAL A 207 -1.03 -0.26 8.11
N SER A 208 -0.93 -1.48 8.63
CA SER A 208 0.04 -1.84 9.69
C SER A 208 0.32 -3.34 9.65
N GLY A 209 1.50 -3.73 9.15
CA GLY A 209 1.81 -5.13 8.89
C GLY A 209 0.76 -5.76 7.96
N SER A 210 0.21 -6.92 8.34
CA SER A 210 -0.83 -7.58 7.53
C SER A 210 -2.22 -6.95 7.67
N TYR A 211 -2.40 -5.95 8.53
CA TYR A 211 -3.67 -5.23 8.66
C TYR A 211 -3.80 -4.14 7.59
N SER A 212 -4.97 -4.08 6.96
CA SER A 212 -5.36 -2.99 6.06
C SER A 212 -6.87 -2.79 6.11
N CYS A 213 -7.34 -1.56 6.30
CA CYS A 213 -8.77 -1.26 6.49
C CYS A 213 -9.08 0.21 6.17
N PRO A 214 -10.30 0.58 5.73
CA PRO A 214 -10.68 1.98 5.62
C PRO A 214 -10.49 2.74 6.93
N LEU A 215 -9.97 3.97 6.87
CA LEU A 215 -9.68 4.77 8.06
C LEU A 215 -10.92 4.99 8.95
N THR A 216 -12.10 5.11 8.34
CA THR A 216 -13.37 5.24 9.05
C THR A 216 -13.64 4.03 9.95
N LYS A 217 -13.48 2.82 9.41
CA LYS A 217 -13.68 1.56 10.14
C LYS A 217 -12.63 1.34 11.21
N PHE A 218 -11.38 1.70 10.92
CA PHE A 218 -10.33 1.69 11.93
C PHE A 218 -10.70 2.59 13.12
N LYS A 219 -11.16 3.82 12.87
CA LYS A 219 -11.59 4.76 13.92
C LYS A 219 -12.84 4.29 14.68
N GLU A 220 -13.79 3.66 14.00
CA GLU A 220 -14.96 3.05 14.65
C GLU A 220 -14.55 1.96 15.66
N LYS A 221 -13.56 1.15 15.31
CA LYS A 221 -13.12 0.01 16.13
C LYS A 221 -12.13 0.38 17.23
N TYR A 222 -11.13 1.21 16.91
CA TYR A 222 -10.00 1.50 17.80
C TYR A 222 -10.06 2.91 18.41
N GLY A 223 -10.95 3.78 17.93
CA GLY A 223 -11.10 5.15 18.38
C GLY A 223 -10.43 6.18 17.47
N ASN A 224 -10.85 7.44 17.57
CA ASN A 224 -10.38 8.53 16.71
C ASN A 224 -8.90 8.87 16.87
N GLU A 225 -8.37 8.71 18.08
CA GLU A 225 -6.98 9.04 18.44
C GLU A 225 -6.04 7.83 18.36
N ALA A 226 -6.53 6.66 17.91
CA ALA A 226 -5.68 5.48 17.75
C ALA A 226 -4.68 5.70 16.61
N ASP A 227 -3.41 5.38 16.85
CA ASP A 227 -2.33 5.43 15.87
C ASP A 227 -1.91 3.98 15.54
N PRO A 228 -1.97 3.52 14.27
CA PRO A 228 -1.51 2.17 13.90
C PRO A 228 -0.02 1.91 14.13
N ARG A 229 0.78 2.97 14.36
CA ARG A 229 2.21 2.91 14.68
C ARG A 229 2.46 2.78 16.18
N ASP A 230 1.45 3.03 17.02
CA ASP A 230 1.54 2.81 18.45
C ASP A 230 1.74 1.30 18.75
N PRO A 231 2.72 0.91 19.60
CA PRO A 231 3.00 -0.51 19.86
C PRO A 231 1.83 -1.30 20.44
N GLU A 232 0.97 -0.68 21.24
CA GLU A 232 -0.20 -1.36 21.83
C GLU A 232 -1.26 -1.59 20.76
N ILE A 233 -1.56 -0.57 19.95
CA ILE A 233 -2.48 -0.69 18.81
C ILE A 233 -1.94 -1.71 17.81
N LYS A 234 -0.65 -1.65 17.45
CA LYS A 234 -0.03 -2.59 16.52
C LYS A 234 -0.20 -4.04 16.97
N LYS A 235 -0.01 -4.33 18.26
CA LYS A 235 -0.23 -5.66 18.83
C LYS A 235 -1.70 -6.10 18.77
N GLN A 236 -2.64 -5.17 18.93
CA GLN A 236 -4.06 -5.47 18.73
C GLN A 236 -4.36 -5.79 17.27
N LEU A 237 -3.81 -5.02 16.33
CA LEU A 237 -3.97 -5.21 14.89
C LEU A 237 -3.40 -6.55 14.41
N GLU A 238 -2.26 -7.00 14.94
CA GLU A 238 -1.70 -8.34 14.64
C GLU A 238 -2.67 -9.48 15.00
N ASN A 239 -3.54 -9.26 15.99
CA ASN A 239 -4.53 -10.23 16.44
C ASN A 239 -5.90 -10.07 15.77
N ASP A 240 -6.10 -8.99 15.01
CA ASP A 240 -7.35 -8.70 14.31
C ASP A 240 -7.64 -9.76 13.24
N PRO A 241 -8.89 -10.24 13.12
CA PRO A 241 -9.31 -11.16 12.06
C PRO A 241 -8.91 -10.69 10.65
N ILE A 242 -8.97 -9.39 10.35
CA ILE A 242 -8.56 -8.84 9.05
C ILE A 242 -7.07 -9.11 8.79
N ALA A 243 -6.19 -8.85 9.76
CA ALA A 243 -4.76 -9.08 9.62
C ALA A 243 -4.44 -10.56 9.44
N LYS A 244 -5.09 -11.42 10.23
CA LYS A 244 -4.94 -12.88 10.15
C LYS A 244 -5.46 -13.45 8.83
N LEU A 245 -6.56 -12.94 8.29
CA LEU A 245 -7.10 -13.33 6.99
C LEU A 245 -6.18 -12.88 5.84
N ASN A 246 -5.64 -11.66 5.90
CA ASN A 246 -4.65 -11.18 4.93
C ASN A 246 -3.40 -12.08 4.94
N GLN A 247 -2.88 -12.42 6.12
CA GLN A 247 -1.76 -13.33 6.24
C GLN A 247 -2.09 -14.74 5.72
N TYR A 248 -3.31 -15.23 6.00
CA TYR A 248 -3.78 -16.51 5.46
C TYR A 248 -3.78 -16.53 3.93
N ILE A 249 -4.19 -15.45 3.28
CA ILE A 249 -4.18 -15.34 1.81
C ILE A 249 -2.74 -15.49 1.28
N VAL A 250 -1.79 -14.75 1.87
CA VAL A 250 -0.37 -14.82 1.51
C VAL A 250 0.17 -16.24 1.65
N ASP A 251 -0.07 -16.87 2.81
CA ASP A 251 0.41 -18.22 3.08
C ASP A 251 -0.23 -19.25 2.14
N ARG A 252 -1.52 -19.09 1.85
CA ARG A 252 -2.26 -20.02 0.98
C ARG A 252 -1.86 -19.90 -0.48
N GLU A 253 -1.60 -18.68 -0.95
CA GLU A 253 -1.04 -18.43 -2.29
C GLU A 253 0.35 -19.05 -2.44
N ARG A 254 1.22 -18.86 -1.43
CA ARG A 254 2.55 -19.48 -1.41
C ARG A 254 2.46 -20.99 -1.47
N GLU A 255 1.63 -21.60 -0.61
CA GLU A 255 1.38 -23.05 -0.61
C GLU A 255 0.92 -23.54 -1.99
N ARG A 256 0.00 -22.81 -2.63
CA ARG A 256 -0.51 -23.14 -3.97
C ARG A 256 0.59 -23.10 -5.03
N GLN A 257 1.42 -22.05 -5.02
CA GLN A 257 2.52 -21.88 -5.98
C GLN A 257 3.61 -22.94 -5.79
N THR A 258 3.99 -23.24 -4.54
CA THR A 258 5.03 -24.25 -4.25
C THR A 258 4.55 -25.67 -4.59
N SER A 259 3.31 -26.01 -4.25
CA SER A 259 2.76 -27.35 -4.51
C SER A 259 2.23 -27.54 -5.93
N LYS A 260 2.01 -26.44 -6.68
CA LYS A 260 1.32 -26.42 -7.98
C LYS A 260 -0.03 -27.14 -7.95
N SER A 261 -0.72 -27.09 -6.81
CA SER A 261 -1.96 -27.81 -6.58
C SER A 261 -2.98 -26.93 -5.86
N GLU A 262 -4.25 -27.04 -6.27
CA GLU A 262 -5.38 -26.44 -5.56
C GLU A 262 -5.66 -27.15 -4.22
N TYR A 263 -5.22 -28.40 -4.09
CA TYR A 263 -5.50 -29.26 -2.96
C TYR A 263 -4.23 -29.62 -2.20
N LYS A 264 -4.28 -29.62 -0.86
CA LYS A 264 -3.14 -30.07 -0.02
C LYS A 264 -2.87 -31.57 -0.15
N SER A 265 -3.84 -32.37 -0.59
CA SER A 265 -3.68 -33.82 -0.79
C SER A 265 -4.57 -34.32 -1.93
N LYS A 266 -4.17 -35.43 -2.57
CA LYS A 266 -4.98 -36.12 -3.60
C LYS A 266 -6.34 -36.60 -3.08
N TRP A 267 -6.46 -36.84 -1.78
CA TRP A 267 -7.74 -37.20 -1.15
C TRP A 267 -8.68 -36.01 -1.01
N ALA A 268 -8.16 -34.80 -0.80
CA ALA A 268 -8.98 -33.58 -0.76
C ALA A 268 -9.58 -33.22 -2.12
N GLU A 269 -8.98 -33.69 -3.22
CA GLU A 269 -9.49 -33.54 -4.60
C GLU A 269 -10.79 -34.34 -4.82
N ILE A 270 -10.97 -35.45 -4.10
CA ILE A 270 -12.18 -36.31 -4.16
C ILE A 270 -13.33 -35.69 -3.35
N PHE A 271 -13.03 -34.81 -2.38
CA PHE A 271 -14.01 -34.20 -1.47
C PHE A 271 -14.15 -32.69 -1.68
N THR A 272 -15.09 -32.34 -2.57
CA THR A 272 -15.77 -31.04 -2.77
C THR A 272 -14.91 -29.80 -3.14
N PRO A 273 -15.40 -28.93 -4.05
CA PRO A 273 -14.73 -27.67 -4.45
C PRO A 273 -14.35 -26.73 -3.30
N ILE A 274 -15.08 -26.84 -2.18
CA ILE A 274 -14.91 -26.08 -0.92
C ILE A 274 -13.48 -26.18 -0.37
N ASN A 275 -12.76 -27.26 -0.67
CA ASN A 275 -11.40 -27.47 -0.20
C ASN A 275 -10.29 -26.85 -1.07
N SER A 276 -10.64 -26.34 -2.25
CA SER A 276 -9.67 -25.71 -3.15
C SER A 276 -9.02 -24.48 -2.51
N ALA A 277 -7.76 -24.24 -2.85
CA ALA A 277 -7.06 -23.03 -2.45
C ALA A 277 -7.79 -21.78 -2.96
N THR A 278 -8.27 -21.83 -4.21
CA THR A 278 -9.01 -20.74 -4.84
C THR A 278 -10.28 -20.37 -4.07
N THR A 279 -11.14 -21.34 -3.72
CA THR A 279 -12.36 -21.05 -2.94
C THR A 279 -12.03 -20.47 -1.57
N LYS A 280 -11.00 -20.99 -0.88
CA LYS A 280 -10.59 -20.49 0.44
C LYS A 280 -9.99 -19.09 0.40
N ILE A 281 -9.19 -18.79 -0.63
CA ILE A 281 -8.65 -17.45 -0.85
C ILE A 281 -9.77 -16.47 -1.21
N SER A 282 -10.70 -16.87 -2.07
CA SER A 282 -11.87 -16.05 -2.44
C SER A 282 -12.74 -15.75 -1.21
N ALA A 283 -13.07 -16.78 -0.42
CA ALA A 283 -13.80 -16.63 0.83
C ALA A 283 -13.10 -15.68 1.82
N ALA A 284 -11.78 -15.81 1.99
CA ALA A 284 -11.01 -14.89 2.85
C ALA A 284 -11.04 -13.45 2.34
N LYS A 285 -10.86 -13.23 1.03
CA LYS A 285 -10.91 -11.89 0.41
C LYS A 285 -12.27 -11.22 0.60
N LYS A 286 -13.35 -11.96 0.39
CA LYS A 286 -14.72 -11.45 0.60
C LYS A 286 -15.02 -11.19 2.08
N ALA A 287 -14.51 -12.04 2.97
CA ALA A 287 -14.68 -11.85 4.41
C ALA A 287 -14.01 -10.56 4.87
N ILE A 288 -12.79 -10.30 4.39
CA ILE A 288 -12.08 -9.03 4.65
C ILE A 288 -12.92 -7.84 4.21
N LYS A 289 -13.46 -7.86 2.99
CA LYS A 289 -14.29 -6.75 2.48
C LYS A 289 -15.54 -6.51 3.34
N ILE A 290 -16.26 -7.56 3.72
CA ILE A 290 -17.43 -7.44 4.60
C ILE A 290 -17.03 -6.87 5.96
N LEU A 291 -15.92 -7.34 6.55
CA LEU A 291 -15.40 -6.80 7.82
C LEU A 291 -14.89 -5.36 7.71
N GLN A 292 -14.48 -4.94 6.51
CA GLN A 292 -14.17 -3.55 6.16
C GLN A 292 -15.44 -2.73 5.85
N GLY A 293 -16.64 -3.31 5.96
CA GLY A 293 -17.92 -2.63 5.74
C GLY A 293 -18.35 -2.47 4.29
N ASP A 294 -17.84 -3.32 3.38
CA ASP A 294 -18.37 -3.41 2.02
C ASP A 294 -19.71 -4.17 2.01
N ASP A 295 -20.79 -3.40 2.14
CA ASP A 295 -22.17 -3.90 2.12
C ASP A 295 -22.62 -4.39 0.73
N GLY A 296 -21.76 -4.39 -0.29
CA GLY A 296 -22.06 -4.90 -1.63
C GLY A 296 -21.45 -6.27 -1.93
N GLU A 297 -20.56 -6.79 -1.08
CA GLU A 297 -19.86 -8.04 -1.36
C GLU A 297 -20.73 -9.26 -0.99
N VAL A 298 -20.91 -10.17 -1.94
CA VAL A 298 -21.74 -11.39 -1.79
C VAL A 298 -20.87 -12.63 -1.86
N MET A 299 -21.05 -13.54 -0.91
CA MET A 299 -20.40 -14.85 -0.89
C MET A 299 -21.28 -15.94 -1.49
N THR A 300 -20.65 -16.89 -2.18
CA THR A 300 -21.32 -18.12 -2.57
C THR A 300 -21.47 -19.06 -1.37
N GLU A 301 -22.35 -20.06 -1.48
CA GLU A 301 -22.49 -21.08 -0.43
C GLU A 301 -21.17 -21.82 -0.18
N ASP A 302 -20.41 -22.13 -1.23
CA ASP A 302 -19.10 -22.79 -1.11
C ASP A 302 -18.09 -21.93 -0.35
N GLU A 303 -18.09 -20.61 -0.58
CA GLU A 303 -17.24 -19.65 0.15
C GLU A 303 -17.65 -19.57 1.63
N MET A 304 -18.95 -19.52 1.91
CA MET A 304 -19.48 -19.53 3.28
C MET A 304 -19.17 -20.83 4.02
N GLN A 305 -19.21 -21.98 3.33
CA GLN A 305 -18.80 -23.26 3.91
C GLN A 305 -17.29 -23.32 4.11
N ALA A 306 -16.49 -22.75 3.20
CA ALA A 306 -15.04 -22.68 3.34
C ALA A 306 -14.60 -21.90 4.60
N LEU A 307 -15.29 -20.80 4.94
CA LEU A 307 -15.05 -20.05 6.18
C LEU A 307 -15.33 -20.87 7.45
N LYS A 308 -16.21 -21.87 7.38
CA LYS A 308 -16.58 -22.73 8.51
C LYS A 308 -15.60 -23.90 8.72
N GLN A 309 -14.47 -23.95 8.01
CA GLN A 309 -13.57 -25.09 8.02
C GLN A 309 -12.10 -24.74 8.29
N GLY A 310 -11.42 -25.63 9.04
CA GLY A 310 -9.98 -25.60 9.28
C GLY A 310 -9.44 -24.25 9.80
N ARG A 311 -8.26 -23.84 9.30
CA ARG A 311 -7.60 -22.59 9.68
C ARG A 311 -8.47 -21.34 9.50
N LEU A 312 -9.35 -21.31 8.48
CA LEU A 312 -10.22 -20.15 8.26
C LEU A 312 -11.25 -19.99 9.38
N LYS A 313 -11.84 -21.10 9.86
CA LYS A 313 -12.76 -21.09 11.01
C LYS A 313 -12.09 -20.55 12.27
N GLU A 314 -10.86 -20.99 12.52
CA GLU A 314 -10.08 -20.57 13.68
C GLU A 314 -9.72 -19.08 13.62
N ILE A 315 -9.41 -18.57 12.42
CA ILE A 315 -9.09 -17.16 12.20
C ILE A 315 -10.33 -16.26 12.33
N ILE A 316 -11.44 -16.64 11.69
CA ILE A 316 -12.64 -15.80 11.66
C ILE A 316 -13.35 -15.81 13.01
N GLY A 317 -13.33 -16.94 13.72
CA GLY A 317 -13.96 -17.07 15.04
C GLY A 317 -15.41 -16.60 15.05
N ASP A 318 -15.72 -15.68 15.95
CA ASP A 318 -17.08 -15.18 16.19
C ASP A 318 -17.56 -14.19 15.11
N GLU A 319 -16.64 -13.62 14.31
CA GLU A 319 -16.98 -12.71 13.20
C GLU A 319 -17.74 -13.39 12.06
N ILE A 320 -17.80 -14.73 12.06
CA ILE A 320 -18.61 -15.47 11.10
C ILE A 320 -20.09 -15.11 11.21
N LYS A 321 -20.56 -14.68 12.40
CA LYS A 321 -21.92 -14.21 12.58
C LYS A 321 -22.12 -12.87 11.87
N THR A 322 -21.22 -11.91 12.07
CA THR A 322 -21.21 -10.61 11.37
C THR A 322 -21.32 -10.79 9.85
N ILE A 323 -20.55 -11.74 9.31
CA ILE A 323 -20.58 -12.04 7.87
C ILE A 323 -21.94 -12.60 7.44
N LYS A 324 -22.53 -13.53 8.19
CA LYS A 324 -23.84 -14.11 7.86
C LYS A 324 -24.95 -13.06 7.91
N ASP A 325 -24.98 -12.26 8.98
CA ASP A 325 -26.00 -11.24 9.19
C ASP A 325 -25.96 -10.23 8.01
N SER A 326 -24.76 -9.83 7.56
CA SER A 326 -24.57 -8.99 6.36
C SER A 326 -25.10 -9.64 5.08
N GLN A 327 -24.90 -10.95 4.86
CA GLN A 327 -25.42 -11.67 3.68
C GLN A 327 -26.95 -11.78 3.69
N GLU A 328 -27.56 -11.99 4.86
CA GLU A 328 -29.02 -12.08 5.01
C GLU A 328 -29.68 -10.71 4.73
N GLU A 329 -29.13 -9.62 5.26
CA GLU A 329 -29.63 -8.27 4.99
C GLU A 329 -29.59 -7.90 3.50
N GLN A 330 -28.54 -8.32 2.78
CA GLN A 330 -28.44 -8.11 1.33
C GLN A 330 -29.49 -8.91 0.54
N GLN A 331 -29.73 -10.17 0.94
CA GLN A 331 -30.76 -11.00 0.30
C GLN A 331 -32.16 -10.40 0.47
N ASP A 332 -32.47 -9.91 1.67
CA ASP A 332 -33.75 -9.25 1.96
C ASP A 332 -33.92 -7.96 1.15
N ARG A 333 -32.87 -7.13 1.07
CA ARG A 333 -32.87 -5.93 0.20
C ARG A 333 -33.12 -6.32 -1.25
N SER A 334 -32.42 -7.32 -1.79
CA SER A 334 -32.59 -7.74 -3.18
C SER A 334 -34.02 -8.21 -3.48
N CYS A 335 -34.67 -8.92 -2.54
CA CYS A 335 -36.04 -9.40 -2.68
C CYS A 335 -37.09 -8.27 -2.67
N LEU A 336 -36.81 -7.16 -1.97
CA LEU A 336 -37.68 -5.98 -1.96
C LEU A 336 -37.65 -5.20 -3.29
N TRP A 337 -36.52 -5.18 -3.98
CA TRP A 337 -36.40 -4.53 -5.30
C TRP A 337 -37.13 -5.28 -6.43
N PHE A 338 -37.35 -6.60 -6.30
CA PHE A 338 -38.13 -7.38 -7.27
C PHE A 338 -39.65 -7.37 -7.01
N ARG A 339 -40.11 -6.68 -5.96
CA ARG A 339 -41.54 -6.58 -5.58
C ARG A 339 -42.18 -5.22 -5.87
N ASN A 340 -41.42 -4.26 -6.37
CA ASN A 340 -41.89 -2.98 -6.91
C ASN A 340 -41.62 -2.94 -8.41
#